data_AF-A0A972ZTD8-F1
#
_entry.id   AF-A0A972ZTD8-F1
#
_cell.length_a   1.000
_cell.length_b   1.000
_cell.length_c   1.000
_cell.angle_alpha   90.00
_cell.angle_beta   90.00
_cell.angle_gamma   90.00
#
_symmetry.space_group_name_H-M   'P 1'
#
loop_
_entity.id
_entity.type
_entity.pdbx_description
1 polymer ?
#
loop_
_entity_poly.entity_id
_entity_poly.type
_entity_poly.pdbx_seq_one_letter_code
_entity_poly.pdbx_strand_id
1 'polypeptide(L)'
;MKKAQINSSQTYLTFVLLMVFFGSCNQDKTEDQLGENVASCEGCHTDYAYLQEVYSADTVAPAGGCGGEAPHYEPYDRVYMGGDGFEAYKESGHYEIGCVGCHNGTDLTVDKMVAHSGDFISHPSEQYQEKCGSCHASIVENFQTSLHNGTGQKRKVAMRSGLSGPEDFSQLPAHQIAGYNANCATCHGTCGNCHVVRPPIGGGGLAKGHDFTRTPDMVSTCVTCHVSRGGHAYLGVASGTQPDVHLTKLGYDCMDCHSGDELHGNGEVVEQRYAYSGLPECKECHYGLEVANSYHWQHYTDFNCQVCHSQDYNNCGSCHIHGEGARVPSYIDYKIALNPIPDVKDYEFALVRRTLAAPDNWKEYDVAEYENFDAFPTYNYTSPHNILKWTSRTQVEDGKRCYNNCHIRKEGDVLVNKVLYLFKENLLEWEVSATEKITVDGELPVFWTK
;
A
#
# COMPACT_ATOMS: atom_id res chain seq x y z
N MET A 1 41.26 -25.17 66.64
CA MET A 1 41.95 -24.77 67.90
C MET A 1 42.41 -23.33 67.69
N LYS A 2 42.09 -22.29 68.45
CA LYS A 2 41.52 -22.05 69.78
C LYS A 2 40.67 -20.76 69.70
N LYS A 3 39.62 -20.70 70.53
CA LYS A 3 38.84 -19.50 70.90
C LYS A 3 39.67 -18.53 71.76
N ALA A 4 39.27 -17.24 71.79
CA ALA A 4 39.25 -16.29 72.93
C ALA A 4 39.57 -14.86 72.45
N GLN A 5 39.10 -13.74 73.01
CA GLN A 5 37.97 -13.36 73.87
C GLN A 5 37.96 -11.81 73.84
N ILE A 6 36.76 -11.24 73.71
CA ILE A 6 36.25 -9.93 74.17
C ILE A 6 37.13 -9.19 75.20
N ASN A 7 37.42 -7.88 74.99
CA ASN A 7 36.91 -6.81 75.88
C ASN A 7 37.08 -5.37 75.37
N SER A 8 36.13 -4.55 75.84
CA SER A 8 35.78 -3.16 75.53
C SER A 8 36.75 -2.08 76.03
N SER A 9 36.77 -0.93 75.34
CA SER A 9 36.81 0.38 75.99
C SER A 9 36.16 1.43 75.08
N GLN A 10 35.23 2.18 75.67
CA GLN A 10 34.51 3.31 75.08
C GLN A 10 35.46 4.48 74.80
N THR A 11 35.26 5.14 73.66
CA THR A 11 35.67 6.53 73.45
C THR A 11 34.49 7.27 72.86
N TYR A 12 33.92 8.20 73.63
CA TYR A 12 32.87 9.11 73.18
C TYR A 12 33.47 10.07 72.15
N LEU A 13 32.94 10.09 70.94
CA LEU A 13 33.19 11.15 69.96
C LEU A 13 31.85 11.78 69.58
N THR A 14 31.65 13.00 70.06
CA THR A 14 30.50 13.86 69.81
C THR A 14 30.48 14.22 68.31
N PHE A 15 29.51 13.70 67.56
CA PHE A 15 29.31 14.04 66.15
C PHE A 15 28.50 15.33 66.06
N VAL A 16 29.13 16.40 65.57
CA VAL A 16 28.47 17.64 65.17
C VAL A 16 27.78 17.38 63.83
N LEU A 17 26.45 17.43 63.84
CA LEU A 17 25.62 17.31 62.63
C LEU A 17 25.69 18.62 61.84
N LEU A 18 26.51 18.68 60.80
CA LEU A 18 26.49 19.77 59.82
C LEU A 18 25.42 19.42 58.76
N MET A 19 24.30 20.14 58.77
CA MET A 19 23.32 20.10 57.68
C MET A 19 23.97 20.68 56.42
N VAL A 20 24.26 19.82 55.44
CA VAL A 20 24.54 20.23 54.06
C VAL A 20 23.20 20.32 53.35
N PHE A 21 22.75 21.55 53.07
CA PHE A 21 21.69 21.79 52.11
C PHE A 21 22.21 21.42 50.72
N PHE A 22 21.67 20.35 50.14
CA PHE A 22 21.79 20.09 48.71
C PHE A 22 20.97 21.17 47.98
N GLY A 23 21.66 22.16 47.41
CA GLY A 23 21.10 22.96 46.34
C GLY A 23 20.93 22.06 45.11
N SER A 24 19.70 21.60 44.89
CA SER A 24 19.30 20.97 43.64
C SER A 24 19.33 22.05 42.56
N CYS A 25 20.30 22.02 41.66
CA CYS A 25 20.25 22.79 40.42
C CYS A 25 19.20 22.15 39.50
N ASN A 26 17.92 22.44 39.74
CA ASN A 26 16.94 22.43 38.66
C ASN A 26 17.26 23.69 37.84
N GLN A 27 17.79 23.51 36.62
CA GLN A 27 17.73 24.58 35.63
C GLN A 27 16.28 24.68 35.16
N ASP A 28 15.47 25.43 35.89
CA ASP A 28 14.22 25.94 35.35
C ASP A 28 14.62 26.90 34.21
N LYS A 29 14.47 26.44 32.96
CA LYS A 29 14.63 27.30 31.78
C LYS A 29 13.57 28.41 31.89
N THR A 30 14.00 29.66 31.91
CA THR A 30 13.10 30.82 31.91
C THR A 30 12.34 30.90 30.58
N GLU A 31 11.09 31.40 30.56
CA GLU A 31 10.28 31.61 29.34
C GLU A 31 11.06 32.31 28.20
N ASP A 32 11.94 33.27 28.54
CA ASP A 32 12.81 33.95 27.57
C ASP A 32 13.80 33.02 26.85
N GLN A 33 14.30 31.96 27.52
CA GLN A 33 15.25 31.01 26.94
C GLN A 33 14.56 29.89 26.15
N LEU A 34 13.30 29.57 26.47
CA LEU A 34 12.45 28.72 25.65
C LEU A 34 12.09 29.45 24.35
N GLY A 35 11.72 30.74 24.44
CA GLY A 35 11.35 31.57 23.29
C GLY A 35 12.45 31.71 22.23
N GLU A 36 13.72 31.91 22.62
CA GLU A 36 14.82 32.04 21.64
C GLU A 36 15.18 30.71 20.93
N ASN A 37 15.08 29.57 21.62
CA ASN A 37 15.42 28.26 21.03
C ASN A 37 14.30 27.70 20.14
N VAL A 38 13.04 28.07 20.37
CA VAL A 38 11.89 27.62 19.56
C VAL A 38 11.48 28.62 18.46
N ALA A 39 12.11 29.80 18.40
CA ALA A 39 11.87 30.82 17.38
C ALA A 39 12.49 30.46 16.01
N SER A 40 12.18 29.27 15.51
CA SER A 40 12.45 28.83 14.14
C SER A 40 11.60 27.60 13.82
N CYS A 41 11.44 27.28 12.53
CA CYS A 41 10.79 26.05 12.11
C CYS A 41 11.47 24.82 12.75
N GLU A 42 12.80 24.72 12.67
CA GLU A 42 13.55 23.61 13.27
C GLU A 42 13.42 23.60 14.79
N GLY A 43 13.58 24.75 15.46
CA GLY A 43 13.46 24.85 16.91
C GLY A 43 12.09 24.42 17.44
N CYS A 44 11.02 24.83 16.77
CA CYS A 44 9.66 24.41 17.10
C CYS A 44 9.47 22.90 16.88
N HIS A 45 9.92 22.37 15.74
CA HIS A 45 9.70 20.95 15.40
C HIS A 45 10.65 19.97 16.10
N THR A 46 11.71 20.46 16.76
CA THR A 46 12.64 19.65 17.57
C THR A 46 12.40 19.77 19.07
N ASP A 47 11.52 20.68 19.51
CA ASP A 47 11.06 20.79 20.91
C ASP A 47 9.70 20.10 21.10
N TYR A 48 9.75 18.86 21.57
CA TYR A 48 8.55 18.05 21.79
C TYR A 48 7.59 18.65 22.83
N ALA A 49 8.12 19.27 23.88
CA ALA A 49 7.29 19.85 24.93
C ALA A 49 6.52 21.06 24.37
N TYR A 50 7.20 21.91 23.61
CA TYR A 50 6.55 23.05 22.96
C TYR A 50 5.48 22.60 21.94
N LEU A 51 5.75 21.57 21.13
CA LEU A 51 4.74 21.01 20.22
C LEU A 51 3.48 20.55 20.96
N GLN A 52 3.61 19.95 22.14
CA GLN A 52 2.46 19.55 22.97
C GLN A 52 1.67 20.74 23.53
N GLU A 53 2.27 21.93 23.62
CA GLU A 53 1.58 23.15 24.05
C GLU A 53 0.83 23.83 22.90
N VAL A 54 1.37 23.80 21.68
CA VAL A 54 0.86 24.56 20.53
C VAL A 54 0.14 23.72 19.45
N TYR A 55 -0.03 22.42 19.67
CA TYR A 55 -0.71 21.56 18.71
C TYR A 55 -2.18 21.94 18.52
N SER A 56 -2.74 21.52 17.38
CA SER A 56 -4.18 21.58 17.14
C SER A 56 -4.68 20.15 17.03
N ALA A 57 -5.77 19.83 17.72
CA ALA A 57 -6.40 18.51 17.63
C ALA A 57 -6.89 18.23 16.20
N ASP A 58 -6.95 16.96 15.83
CA ASP A 58 -7.55 16.56 14.56
C ASP A 58 -9.03 16.94 14.51
N THR A 59 -9.44 17.45 13.37
CA THR A 59 -10.84 17.82 13.08
C THR A 59 -11.52 16.84 12.12
N VAL A 60 -10.74 15.91 11.55
CA VAL A 60 -11.19 14.89 10.60
C VAL A 60 -10.87 13.50 11.14
N ALA A 61 -11.76 12.54 10.84
CA ALA A 61 -11.53 11.16 11.19
C ALA A 61 -10.26 10.63 10.48
N PRO A 62 -9.54 9.67 11.09
CA PRO A 62 -8.41 9.01 10.44
C PRO A 62 -8.80 8.44 9.08
N ALA A 63 -7.85 8.41 8.15
CA ALA A 63 -8.07 7.74 6.88
C ALA A 63 -8.47 6.27 7.12
N GLY A 64 -9.50 5.82 6.44
CA GLY A 64 -9.99 4.45 6.51
C GLY A 64 -10.24 3.89 5.12
N GLY A 65 -10.49 2.58 5.03
CA GLY A 65 -10.89 1.95 3.79
C GLY A 65 -10.49 0.49 3.72
N CYS A 66 -10.16 0.01 2.52
CA CYS A 66 -9.86 -1.40 2.25
C CYS A 66 -8.60 -1.92 2.97
N GLY A 67 -7.75 -1.02 3.49
CA GLY A 67 -6.57 -1.33 4.29
C GLY A 67 -6.82 -1.45 5.79
N GLY A 68 -8.04 -1.13 6.27
CA GLY A 68 -8.36 -0.98 7.69
C GLY A 68 -8.42 0.50 8.11
N GLU A 69 -8.56 0.73 9.41
CA GLU A 69 -8.45 2.06 10.01
C GLU A 69 -6.98 2.43 10.18
N ALA A 70 -6.62 3.67 9.84
CA ALA A 70 -5.27 4.17 10.04
C ALA A 70 -4.91 4.17 11.54
N PRO A 71 -3.68 3.78 11.91
CA PRO A 71 -3.23 3.92 13.29
C PRO A 71 -3.26 5.39 13.73
N HIS A 72 -3.64 5.63 14.98
CA HIS A 72 -3.68 6.97 15.56
C HIS A 72 -2.29 7.41 16.02
N TYR A 73 -1.93 8.65 15.68
CA TYR A 73 -0.74 9.34 16.18
C TYR A 73 -1.12 10.76 16.54
N GLU A 74 -0.62 11.25 17.67
CA GLU A 74 -0.94 12.60 18.10
C GLU A 74 -0.42 13.63 17.07
N PRO A 75 -1.09 14.78 16.90
CA PRO A 75 -0.67 15.80 15.95
C PRO A 75 0.79 16.24 16.12
N TYR A 76 1.27 16.33 17.36
CA TYR A 76 2.66 16.66 17.66
C TYR A 76 3.63 15.52 17.32
N ASP A 77 3.25 14.24 17.50
CA ASP A 77 4.08 13.09 17.12
C ASP A 77 4.29 13.02 15.60
N ARG A 78 3.30 13.44 14.82
CA ARG A 78 3.35 13.40 13.36
C ARG A 78 4.34 14.39 12.75
N VAL A 79 4.72 15.43 13.47
CA VAL A 79 5.59 16.51 12.95
C VAL A 79 6.88 16.68 13.74
N TYR A 80 7.09 15.88 14.79
CA TYR A 80 8.30 15.93 15.60
C TYR A 80 9.53 15.45 14.80
N MET A 81 10.56 16.27 14.82
CA MET A 81 11.86 16.02 14.21
C MET A 81 12.85 15.64 15.30
N GLY A 82 13.27 14.39 15.33
CA GLY A 82 14.23 13.91 16.31
C GLY A 82 14.81 12.53 15.98
N GLY A 83 15.75 12.10 16.83
CA GLY A 83 16.46 10.83 16.69
C GLY A 83 17.34 10.76 15.44
N ASP A 84 17.79 9.54 15.12
CA ASP A 84 18.74 9.28 14.03
C ASP A 84 18.24 9.77 12.66
N GLY A 85 16.92 9.84 12.46
CA GLY A 85 16.32 10.35 11.24
C GLY A 85 16.55 11.85 11.02
N PHE A 86 16.39 12.64 12.08
CA PHE A 86 16.66 14.08 12.00
C PHE A 86 18.16 14.36 11.85
N GLU A 87 19.02 13.59 12.52
CA GLU A 87 20.47 13.67 12.31
C GLU A 87 20.86 13.37 10.85
N ALA A 88 20.27 12.32 10.25
CA ALA A 88 20.48 12.00 8.84
C ALA A 88 19.95 13.09 7.90
N TYR A 89 18.81 13.71 8.23
CA TYR A 89 18.29 14.85 7.47
C TYR A 89 19.30 16.01 7.44
N LYS A 90 19.89 16.38 8.59
CA LYS A 90 20.89 17.46 8.68
C LYS A 90 22.14 17.22 7.84
N GLU A 91 22.49 15.96 7.62
CA GLU A 91 23.62 15.57 6.76
C GLU A 91 23.25 15.52 5.26
N SER A 92 21.97 15.68 4.92
CA SER A 92 21.48 15.62 3.55
C SER A 92 21.52 16.97 2.83
N GLY A 93 21.59 16.94 1.50
CA GLY A 93 21.47 18.15 0.67
C GLY A 93 20.11 18.87 0.80
N HIS A 94 19.07 18.20 1.33
CA HIS A 94 17.78 18.84 1.59
C HIS A 94 17.82 19.79 2.78
N TYR A 95 18.73 19.58 3.74
CA TYR A 95 18.88 20.47 4.89
C TYR A 95 19.35 21.87 4.47
N GLU A 96 20.25 21.94 3.49
CA GLU A 96 20.82 23.19 2.97
C GLU A 96 19.76 24.10 2.31
N ILE A 97 18.63 23.54 1.89
CA ILE A 97 17.50 24.29 1.31
C ILE A 97 16.78 25.11 2.38
N GLY A 98 16.78 24.63 3.63
CA GLY A 98 16.02 25.19 4.74
C GLY A 98 14.51 24.92 4.65
N CYS A 99 13.84 24.99 5.80
CA CYS A 99 12.43 24.61 5.96
C CYS A 99 11.51 25.36 4.99
N VAL A 100 11.64 26.69 4.94
CA VAL A 100 10.80 27.57 4.11
C VAL A 100 11.07 27.44 2.62
N GLY A 101 12.23 26.90 2.21
CA GLY A 101 12.54 26.69 0.80
C GLY A 101 11.62 25.65 0.15
N CYS A 102 11.23 24.62 0.92
CA CYS A 102 10.27 23.60 0.46
C CYS A 102 8.84 23.89 0.95
N HIS A 103 8.68 24.30 2.21
CA HIS A 103 7.38 24.44 2.85
C HIS A 103 6.75 25.83 2.73
N ASN A 104 7.46 26.83 2.18
CA ASN A 104 7.08 28.23 2.22
C ASN A 104 6.82 28.70 3.68
N GLY A 105 5.93 29.66 3.90
CA GLY A 105 5.58 30.14 5.24
C GLY A 105 6.63 31.10 5.82
N THR A 106 6.66 31.22 7.14
CA THR A 106 7.51 32.20 7.85
C THR A 106 8.37 31.51 8.91
N ASP A 107 9.69 31.65 8.78
CA ASP A 107 10.66 31.23 9.81
C ASP A 107 10.88 32.34 10.85
N LEU A 108 11.70 32.07 11.88
CA LEU A 108 12.10 33.01 12.92
C LEU A 108 10.92 33.53 13.78
N THR A 109 9.93 32.68 14.02
CA THR A 109 8.77 32.99 14.85
C THR A 109 8.41 31.79 15.73
N VAL A 110 7.90 32.06 16.93
CA VAL A 110 7.35 31.04 17.84
C VAL A 110 5.86 30.81 17.60
N ASP A 111 5.17 31.76 16.94
CA ASP A 111 3.74 31.69 16.69
C ASP A 111 3.44 30.78 15.50
N LYS A 112 2.83 29.62 15.79
CA LYS A 112 2.40 28.62 14.80
C LYS A 112 1.51 29.21 13.70
N MET A 113 0.59 30.12 14.04
CA MET A 113 -0.30 30.72 13.05
C MET A 113 0.46 31.62 12.10
N VAL A 114 1.48 32.33 12.60
CA VAL A 114 2.37 33.14 11.75
C VAL A 114 3.27 32.25 10.89
N ALA A 115 3.87 31.21 11.48
CA ALA A 115 4.76 30.28 10.78
C ALA A 115 4.06 29.59 9.60
N HIS A 116 2.82 29.15 9.81
CA HIS A 116 2.00 28.45 8.82
C HIS A 116 1.02 29.37 8.07
N SER A 117 1.31 30.67 7.99
CA SER A 117 0.48 31.63 7.25
C SER A 117 0.86 31.73 5.77
N GLY A 118 0.05 32.47 4.99
CA GLY A 118 0.35 32.80 3.61
C GLY A 118 0.23 31.62 2.66
N ASP A 119 1.34 31.28 2.01
CA ASP A 119 1.48 30.23 1.01
C ASP A 119 2.12 28.95 1.56
N PHE A 120 2.14 28.78 2.89
CA PHE A 120 2.62 27.58 3.55
C PHE A 120 2.00 26.30 2.97
N ILE A 121 2.83 25.28 2.76
CA ILE A 121 2.42 23.96 2.29
C ILE A 121 2.91 22.86 3.24
N SER A 122 1.98 22.04 3.75
CA SER A 122 2.31 20.94 4.66
C SER A 122 2.93 19.73 3.94
N HIS A 123 2.61 19.54 2.66
CA HIS A 123 3.10 18.44 1.82
C HIS A 123 3.74 18.96 0.52
N PRO A 124 5.01 19.40 0.55
CA PRO A 124 5.71 19.89 -0.64
C PRO A 124 5.73 18.88 -1.80
N SER A 125 5.66 17.58 -1.50
CA SER A 125 5.63 16.52 -2.52
C SER A 125 4.35 16.46 -3.34
N GLU A 126 3.27 17.14 -2.93
CA GLU A 126 2.09 17.33 -3.79
C GLU A 126 2.35 18.37 -4.89
N GLN A 127 3.36 19.23 -4.70
CA GLN A 127 3.84 20.23 -5.66
C GLN A 127 5.24 19.85 -6.18
N TYR A 128 5.48 18.56 -6.41
CA TYR A 128 6.78 18.00 -6.73
C TYR A 128 7.45 18.64 -7.96
N GLN A 129 6.67 19.11 -8.94
CA GLN A 129 7.23 19.83 -10.09
C GLN A 129 7.97 21.10 -9.66
N GLU A 130 7.37 21.89 -8.78
CA GLU A 130 7.95 23.14 -8.29
C GLU A 130 9.03 22.86 -7.24
N LYS A 131 8.74 21.97 -6.29
CA LYS A 131 9.57 21.79 -5.09
C LYS A 131 10.74 20.82 -5.28
N CYS A 132 10.65 19.89 -6.23
CA CYS A 132 11.67 18.87 -6.47
C CYS A 132 12.30 18.97 -7.87
N GLY A 133 11.61 19.57 -8.85
CA GLY A 133 11.97 19.53 -10.26
C GLY A 133 13.31 20.17 -10.61
N SER A 134 13.79 21.17 -9.85
CA SER A 134 15.09 21.80 -10.09
C SER A 134 16.26 20.85 -9.86
N CYS A 135 16.11 19.86 -8.98
CA CYS A 135 17.16 18.90 -8.62
C CYS A 135 16.89 17.49 -9.15
N HIS A 136 15.61 17.11 -9.30
CA HIS A 136 15.15 15.78 -9.68
C HIS A 136 14.33 15.79 -10.99
N ALA A 137 14.69 16.65 -11.94
CA ALA A 137 13.93 16.92 -13.17
C ALA A 137 13.44 15.66 -13.90
N SER A 138 14.32 14.68 -14.12
CA SER A 138 13.97 13.44 -14.84
C SER A 138 12.93 12.60 -14.10
N ILE A 139 13.05 12.48 -12.77
CA ILE A 139 12.11 11.69 -11.97
C ILE A 139 10.75 12.38 -11.95
N VAL A 140 10.76 13.70 -11.77
CA VAL A 140 9.55 14.54 -11.76
C VAL A 140 8.80 14.46 -13.09
N GLU A 141 9.51 14.52 -14.22
CA GLU A 141 8.89 14.43 -15.54
C GLU A 141 8.23 13.06 -15.75
N ASN A 142 8.94 11.99 -15.42
CA ASN A 142 8.44 10.63 -15.54
C ASN A 142 7.24 10.36 -14.61
N PHE A 143 7.29 10.89 -13.38
CA PHE A 143 6.29 10.64 -12.35
C PHE A 143 4.89 11.09 -12.75
N GLN A 144 4.75 12.09 -13.63
CA GLN A 144 3.46 12.51 -14.18
C GLN A 144 2.67 11.35 -14.80
N THR A 145 3.38 10.38 -15.37
CA THR A 145 2.80 9.18 -16.00
C THR A 145 2.76 7.96 -15.09
N SER A 146 3.33 8.05 -13.89
CA SER A 146 3.32 6.96 -12.92
C SER A 146 1.89 6.58 -12.52
N LEU A 147 1.65 5.28 -12.46
CA LEU A 147 0.39 4.70 -11.98
C LEU A 147 0.18 4.97 -10.48
N HIS A 148 1.23 5.31 -9.73
CA HIS A 148 1.14 5.65 -8.31
C HIS A 148 0.40 6.98 -8.06
N ASN A 149 0.19 7.81 -9.09
CA ASN A 149 -0.73 8.98 -9.05
C ASN A 149 -2.22 8.60 -9.14
N GLY A 150 -2.55 7.30 -9.15
CA GLY A 150 -3.92 6.79 -9.06
C GLY A 150 -4.68 6.74 -10.38
N THR A 151 -4.02 7.00 -11.52
CA THR A 151 -4.63 7.08 -12.86
C THR A 151 -5.47 5.85 -13.20
N GLY A 152 -4.97 4.65 -12.92
CA GLY A 152 -5.70 3.40 -13.20
C GLY A 152 -7.02 3.25 -12.42
N GLN A 153 -7.10 3.77 -11.19
CA GLN A 153 -8.34 3.75 -10.41
C GLN A 153 -9.28 4.88 -10.86
N LYS A 154 -8.75 6.08 -11.13
CA LYS A 154 -9.51 7.21 -11.70
C LYS A 154 -10.21 6.80 -13.00
N ARG A 155 -9.49 6.11 -13.90
CA ARG A 155 -10.04 5.56 -15.15
C ARG A 155 -11.26 4.69 -14.92
N LYS A 156 -11.18 3.75 -13.98
CA LYS A 156 -12.29 2.83 -13.71
C LYS A 156 -13.53 3.55 -13.17
N VAL A 157 -13.33 4.53 -12.29
CA VAL A 157 -14.43 5.33 -11.75
C VAL A 157 -15.04 6.23 -12.83
N ALA A 158 -14.22 6.94 -13.59
CA ALA A 158 -14.66 7.83 -14.66
C ALA A 158 -15.46 7.08 -15.73
N MET A 159 -14.90 5.99 -16.26
CA MET A 159 -15.56 5.23 -17.32
C MET A 159 -16.83 4.51 -16.87
N ARG A 160 -16.88 4.01 -15.62
CA ARG A 160 -18.14 3.49 -15.06
C ARG A 160 -19.18 4.58 -14.83
N SER A 161 -18.74 5.83 -14.67
CA SER A 161 -19.61 7.00 -14.54
C SER A 161 -19.95 7.65 -15.90
N GLY A 162 -19.72 6.95 -17.03
CA GLY A 162 -20.11 7.42 -18.36
C GLY A 162 -19.06 8.27 -19.10
N LEU A 163 -17.87 8.46 -18.53
CA LEU A 163 -16.79 9.27 -19.11
C LEU A 163 -15.79 8.43 -19.91
N SER A 164 -14.81 9.05 -20.56
CA SER A 164 -13.93 8.35 -21.51
C SER A 164 -12.71 7.72 -20.84
N GLY A 165 -12.20 8.32 -19.77
CA GLY A 165 -10.91 7.94 -19.19
C GLY A 165 -10.54 8.73 -17.94
N PRO A 166 -9.31 8.55 -17.41
CA PRO A 166 -8.84 9.23 -16.20
C PRO A 166 -8.72 10.75 -16.36
N GLU A 167 -8.50 11.25 -17.58
CA GLU A 167 -8.45 12.68 -17.93
C GLU A 167 -9.77 13.39 -17.70
N ASP A 168 -10.88 12.68 -17.84
CA ASP A 168 -12.23 13.20 -17.61
C ASP A 168 -12.63 13.15 -16.13
N PHE A 169 -11.80 12.59 -15.23
CA PHE A 169 -12.16 12.41 -13.82
C PHE A 169 -12.60 13.70 -13.11
N SER A 170 -12.06 14.85 -13.50
CA SER A 170 -12.44 16.16 -12.96
C SER A 170 -13.86 16.61 -13.36
N GLN A 171 -14.47 15.95 -14.35
CA GLN A 171 -15.85 16.20 -14.79
C GLN A 171 -16.89 15.47 -13.92
N LEU A 172 -16.46 14.57 -13.04
CA LEU A 172 -17.35 13.91 -12.09
C LEU A 172 -18.00 14.93 -11.13
N PRO A 173 -19.20 14.65 -10.60
CA PRO A 173 -19.81 15.47 -9.57
C PRO A 173 -18.89 15.69 -8.37
N ALA A 174 -18.88 16.91 -7.83
CA ALA A 174 -17.97 17.30 -6.74
C ALA A 174 -18.09 16.40 -5.49
N HIS A 175 -19.30 15.93 -5.17
CA HIS A 175 -19.51 14.99 -4.06
C HIS A 175 -18.84 13.63 -4.30
N GLN A 176 -18.83 13.15 -5.55
CA GLN A 176 -18.20 11.88 -5.91
C GLN A 176 -16.67 12.00 -5.89
N ILE A 177 -16.13 13.13 -6.35
CA ILE A 177 -14.69 13.45 -6.23
C ILE A 177 -14.29 13.54 -4.75
N ALA A 178 -15.09 14.21 -3.92
CA ALA A 178 -14.85 14.28 -2.47
C ALA A 178 -14.83 12.88 -1.83
N GLY A 179 -15.78 12.02 -2.19
CA GLY A 179 -15.82 10.64 -1.73
C GLY A 179 -14.64 9.80 -2.21
N TYR A 180 -14.22 9.99 -3.46
CA TYR A 180 -13.02 9.35 -3.98
C TYR A 180 -11.78 9.74 -3.20
N ASN A 181 -11.61 11.04 -2.94
CA ASN A 181 -10.44 11.53 -2.21
C ASN A 181 -10.41 11.01 -0.76
N ALA A 182 -11.56 10.97 -0.10
CA ALA A 182 -11.68 10.48 1.27
C ALA A 182 -11.41 8.98 1.44
N ASN A 183 -11.71 8.16 0.43
CA ASN A 183 -11.72 6.69 0.58
C ASN A 183 -10.71 5.94 -0.31
N CYS A 184 -10.28 6.55 -1.42
CA CYS A 184 -9.47 5.89 -2.45
C CYS A 184 -8.12 6.58 -2.65
N ALA A 185 -8.10 7.91 -2.72
CA ALA A 185 -6.87 8.67 -2.97
C ALA A 185 -5.88 8.64 -1.79
N THR A 186 -6.31 8.15 -0.62
CA THR A 186 -5.46 7.95 0.57
C THR A 186 -4.32 6.95 0.35
N CYS A 187 -4.40 6.13 -0.71
CA CYS A 187 -3.36 5.22 -1.14
C CYS A 187 -2.56 5.69 -2.37
N HIS A 188 -2.92 6.82 -3.00
CA HIS A 188 -2.15 7.35 -4.13
C HIS A 188 -0.94 8.10 -3.60
N GLY A 189 0.23 7.78 -4.14
CA GLY A 189 1.49 8.25 -3.62
C GLY A 189 1.92 9.58 -4.22
N THR A 190 2.61 10.36 -3.41
CA THR A 190 3.53 11.44 -3.81
C THR A 190 4.96 11.04 -3.44
N CYS A 191 5.96 11.80 -3.85
CA CYS A 191 7.35 11.55 -3.44
C CYS A 191 7.49 11.42 -1.92
N GLY A 192 6.78 12.27 -1.16
CA GLY A 192 6.82 12.27 0.30
C GLY A 192 6.20 11.02 0.91
N ASN A 193 5.12 10.47 0.35
CA ASN A 193 4.47 9.27 0.90
C ASN A 193 5.34 8.01 0.83
N CYS A 194 6.34 8.01 -0.05
CA CYS A 194 7.32 6.93 -0.15
C CYS A 194 8.60 7.23 0.64
N HIS A 195 9.05 8.49 0.62
CA HIS A 195 10.42 8.84 1.02
C HIS A 195 10.54 9.64 2.32
N VAL A 196 9.45 10.19 2.88
CA VAL A 196 9.54 11.14 4.02
C VAL A 196 8.46 10.90 5.08
N VAL A 197 7.22 10.73 4.66
CA VAL A 197 6.04 10.61 5.53
C VAL A 197 5.40 9.24 5.39
N ARG A 198 4.77 8.79 6.47
CA ARG A 198 3.82 7.69 6.42
C ARG A 198 2.64 8.12 5.53
N PRO A 199 2.15 7.26 4.64
CA PRO A 199 0.91 7.52 3.90
C PRO A 199 -0.26 7.82 4.85
N PRO A 200 -1.29 8.56 4.43
CA PRO A 200 -2.46 8.85 5.27
C PRO A 200 -3.10 7.60 5.89
N ILE A 201 -3.21 6.51 5.13
CA ILE A 201 -3.72 5.22 5.61
C ILE A 201 -2.81 4.53 6.64
N GLY A 202 -1.54 4.96 6.73
CA GLY A 202 -0.58 4.57 7.78
C GLY A 202 -0.55 5.50 8.99
N GLY A 203 -1.51 6.42 9.10
CA GLY A 203 -1.63 7.38 10.21
C GLY A 203 -0.98 8.73 9.94
N GLY A 204 -0.30 8.91 8.79
CA GLY A 204 0.33 10.17 8.41
C GLY A 204 1.54 10.55 9.29
N GLY A 205 2.13 11.71 8.98
CA GLY A 205 3.28 12.24 9.71
C GLY A 205 4.63 11.67 9.28
N LEU A 206 5.71 12.24 9.80
CA LEU A 206 7.08 11.86 9.47
C LEU A 206 7.30 10.37 9.76
N ALA A 207 7.93 9.67 8.82
CA ALA A 207 8.26 8.26 8.97
C ALA A 207 9.50 8.07 9.85
N LYS A 208 10.47 8.99 9.73
CA LYS A 208 11.77 8.90 10.42
C LYS A 208 12.38 10.29 10.63
N GLY A 209 11.76 11.13 11.47
CA GLY A 209 12.35 12.42 11.88
C GLY A 209 12.71 13.37 10.74
N HIS A 210 11.96 13.34 9.63
CA HIS A 210 12.21 14.12 8.39
C HIS A 210 13.40 13.66 7.53
N ASP A 211 13.91 12.44 7.73
CA ASP A 211 14.86 11.79 6.82
C ASP A 211 14.22 11.54 5.44
N PHE A 212 14.99 11.76 4.38
CA PHE A 212 14.60 11.48 2.99
C PHE A 212 15.14 10.09 2.61
N THR A 213 14.36 9.05 2.88
CA THR A 213 14.77 7.67 2.68
C THR A 213 14.80 7.31 1.20
N ARG A 214 15.99 7.07 0.64
CA ARG A 214 16.17 6.70 -0.78
C ARG A 214 15.38 5.44 -1.18
N THR A 215 15.43 4.41 -0.34
CA THR A 215 14.71 3.15 -0.55
C THR A 215 13.64 3.03 0.54
N PRO A 216 12.35 3.07 0.17
CA PRO A 216 11.26 2.91 1.12
C PRO A 216 11.26 1.53 1.77
N ASP A 217 10.79 1.45 3.02
CA ASP A 217 10.60 0.16 3.69
C ASP A 217 9.38 -0.57 3.11
N MET A 218 9.54 -1.87 2.86
CA MET A 218 8.48 -2.70 2.28
C MET A 218 7.22 -2.69 3.15
N VAL A 219 7.34 -2.86 4.46
CA VAL A 219 6.21 -3.09 5.35
C VAL A 219 5.55 -1.78 5.74
N SER A 220 6.32 -0.80 6.22
CA SER A 220 5.77 0.46 6.71
C SER A 220 5.36 1.42 5.59
N THR A 221 5.85 1.23 4.37
CA THR A 221 5.51 2.10 3.23
C THR A 221 4.69 1.37 2.18
N CYS A 222 5.23 0.33 1.53
CA CYS A 222 4.57 -0.30 0.39
C CYS A 222 3.30 -1.07 0.82
N VAL A 223 3.42 -1.91 1.86
CA VAL A 223 2.33 -2.74 2.37
C VAL A 223 1.22 -1.88 2.98
N THR A 224 1.52 -0.70 3.52
CA THR A 224 0.52 0.25 4.05
C THR A 224 -0.58 0.60 3.04
N CYS A 225 -0.24 0.73 1.75
CA CYS A 225 -1.23 0.93 0.68
C CYS A 225 -1.63 -0.39 -0.01
N HIS A 226 -0.70 -1.34 -0.13
CA HIS A 226 -0.88 -2.61 -0.82
C HIS A 226 -1.31 -3.77 0.10
N VAL A 227 -1.94 -3.45 1.25
CA VAL A 227 -2.21 -4.35 2.39
C VAL A 227 -2.75 -5.69 1.95
N SER A 228 -4.01 -5.77 1.52
CA SER A 228 -4.72 -7.05 1.40
C SER A 228 -4.36 -7.86 0.15
N ARG A 229 -4.06 -7.19 -0.97
CA ARG A 229 -3.89 -7.85 -2.28
C ARG A 229 -2.43 -8.12 -2.64
N GLY A 230 -1.52 -7.28 -2.16
CA GLY A 230 -0.07 -7.43 -2.33
C GLY A 230 0.54 -7.99 -1.06
N GLY A 231 0.65 -7.16 -0.02
CA GLY A 231 1.38 -7.48 1.21
C GLY A 231 0.90 -8.75 1.91
N HIS A 232 -0.40 -8.87 2.18
CA HIS A 232 -0.97 -10.04 2.85
C HIS A 232 -0.79 -11.32 2.05
N ALA A 233 -0.88 -11.23 0.72
CA ALA A 233 -0.64 -12.35 -0.16
C ALA A 233 0.84 -12.76 -0.13
N TYR A 234 1.75 -11.77 -0.20
CA TYR A 234 3.19 -11.97 -0.29
C TYR A 234 3.77 -12.52 1.01
N LEU A 235 3.31 -11.96 2.13
CA LEU A 235 3.69 -12.34 3.48
C LEU A 235 2.94 -13.58 4.00
N GLY A 236 1.90 -14.05 3.29
CA GLY A 236 1.11 -15.22 3.68
C GLY A 236 0.37 -15.08 5.01
N VAL A 237 -0.14 -13.88 5.32
CA VAL A 237 -0.77 -13.60 6.63
C VAL A 237 -2.24 -14.03 6.71
N ALA A 238 -2.88 -14.29 5.56
CA ALA A 238 -4.27 -14.73 5.55
C ALA A 238 -4.37 -16.20 6.00
N SER A 239 -5.40 -16.52 6.77
CA SER A 239 -5.61 -17.88 7.26
C SER A 239 -5.61 -18.91 6.13
N GLY A 240 -4.82 -19.97 6.27
CA GLY A 240 -4.69 -21.02 5.27
C GLY A 240 -3.78 -20.68 4.08
N THR A 241 -3.12 -19.51 4.08
CA THR A 241 -2.15 -19.14 3.04
C THR A 241 -0.71 -19.35 3.50
N GLN A 242 0.18 -19.48 2.53
CA GLN A 242 1.63 -19.55 2.72
C GLN A 242 2.29 -18.30 2.13
N PRO A 243 3.40 -17.83 2.70
CA PRO A 243 4.17 -16.74 2.12
C PRO A 243 4.77 -17.12 0.76
N ASP A 244 5.06 -16.10 -0.04
CA ASP A 244 5.65 -16.26 -1.37
C ASP A 244 7.01 -16.97 -1.31
N VAL A 245 7.30 -17.78 -2.34
CA VAL A 245 8.55 -18.51 -2.44
C VAL A 245 9.75 -17.58 -2.63
N HIS A 246 9.60 -16.44 -3.30
CA HIS A 246 10.68 -15.47 -3.49
C HIS A 246 11.05 -14.81 -2.16
N LEU A 247 10.04 -14.46 -1.35
CA LEU A 247 10.25 -14.02 0.03
C LEU A 247 10.98 -15.08 0.85
N THR A 248 10.44 -16.29 0.93
CA THR A 248 10.93 -17.30 1.88
C THR A 248 12.22 -17.99 1.48
N LYS A 249 12.57 -18.02 0.20
CA LYS A 249 13.78 -18.70 -0.30
C LYS A 249 14.90 -17.75 -0.66
N LEU A 250 14.58 -16.54 -1.09
CA LEU A 250 15.57 -15.56 -1.53
C LEU A 250 15.66 -14.35 -0.61
N GLY A 251 14.67 -14.16 0.28
CA GLY A 251 14.60 -12.98 1.13
C GLY A 251 14.20 -11.72 0.37
N TYR A 252 13.55 -11.87 -0.79
CA TYR A 252 13.21 -10.74 -1.64
C TYR A 252 12.18 -9.82 -0.99
N ASP A 253 12.34 -8.53 -1.16
CA ASP A 253 11.33 -7.52 -0.90
C ASP A 253 10.62 -7.08 -2.20
N CYS A 254 9.77 -6.06 -2.12
CA CYS A 254 9.08 -5.55 -3.30
C CYS A 254 10.04 -5.02 -4.37
N MET A 255 11.13 -4.36 -3.96
CA MET A 255 12.06 -3.67 -4.86
C MET A 255 12.99 -4.61 -5.60
N ASP A 256 13.16 -5.85 -5.12
CA ASP A 256 13.88 -6.90 -5.85
C ASP A 256 13.18 -7.32 -7.15
N CYS A 257 11.87 -7.06 -7.27
CA CYS A 257 11.11 -7.24 -8.50
C CYS A 257 10.69 -5.90 -9.11
N HIS A 258 10.25 -4.95 -8.30
CA HIS A 258 9.74 -3.65 -8.74
C HIS A 258 10.82 -2.59 -8.74
N SER A 259 11.27 -2.17 -9.92
CA SER A 259 12.37 -1.20 -10.04
C SER A 259 11.94 0.23 -9.70
N GLY A 260 12.88 1.08 -9.30
CA GLY A 260 12.60 2.51 -9.08
C GLY A 260 12.05 3.20 -10.33
N ASP A 261 12.58 2.87 -11.51
CA ASP A 261 12.10 3.41 -12.79
C ASP A 261 10.68 2.93 -13.13
N GLU A 262 10.30 1.71 -12.73
CA GLU A 262 8.92 1.26 -12.85
C GLU A 262 7.99 2.11 -11.97
N LEU A 263 8.35 2.28 -10.69
CA LEU A 263 7.52 2.99 -9.72
C LEU A 263 7.40 4.49 -10.04
N HIS A 264 8.48 5.11 -10.51
CA HIS A 264 8.51 6.51 -10.93
C HIS A 264 7.89 6.74 -12.30
N GLY A 265 7.64 5.71 -13.11
CA GLY A 265 7.15 5.87 -14.48
C GLY A 265 8.28 6.14 -15.48
N ASN A 266 7.93 6.11 -16.77
CA ASN A 266 8.87 6.28 -17.88
C ASN A 266 8.51 7.45 -18.83
N GLY A 267 7.52 8.27 -18.46
CA GLY A 267 7.02 9.37 -19.32
C GLY A 267 5.97 8.94 -20.34
N GLU A 268 5.60 7.65 -20.39
CA GLU A 268 4.56 7.13 -21.28
C GLU A 268 3.26 6.88 -20.51
N VAL A 269 2.18 7.54 -20.92
CA VAL A 269 0.85 7.28 -20.36
C VAL A 269 0.35 5.94 -20.87
N VAL A 270 -0.10 5.09 -19.94
CA VAL A 270 -0.73 3.81 -20.26
C VAL A 270 -2.18 3.77 -19.77
N GLU A 271 -3.03 3.10 -20.53
CA GLU A 271 -4.46 2.96 -20.23
C GLU A 271 -4.69 2.20 -18.92
N GLN A 272 -3.86 1.19 -18.62
CA GLN A 272 -4.04 0.32 -17.47
C GLN A 272 -2.72 -0.31 -17.06
N ARG A 273 -2.62 -0.73 -15.80
CA ARG A 273 -1.33 -1.14 -15.21
C ARG A 273 -0.57 -2.21 -15.98
N TYR A 274 -1.27 -3.20 -16.54
CA TYR A 274 -0.63 -4.30 -17.27
C TYR A 274 -0.16 -3.93 -18.67
N ALA A 275 -0.52 -2.73 -19.16
CA ALA A 275 0.02 -2.16 -20.40
C ALA A 275 1.32 -1.39 -20.16
N TYR A 276 1.74 -1.22 -18.90
CA TYR A 276 3.04 -0.65 -18.57
C TYR A 276 4.15 -1.65 -18.89
N SER A 277 5.05 -1.26 -19.78
CA SER A 277 6.13 -2.11 -20.31
C SER A 277 7.22 -2.41 -19.29
N GLY A 278 7.36 -1.57 -18.27
CA GLY A 278 8.34 -1.73 -17.20
C GLY A 278 7.89 -2.62 -16.04
N LEU A 279 6.73 -3.26 -16.12
CA LEU A 279 6.30 -4.21 -15.08
C LEU A 279 7.22 -5.44 -15.05
N PRO A 280 7.51 -5.98 -13.86
CA PRO A 280 8.32 -7.19 -13.75
C PRO A 280 7.64 -8.38 -14.39
N GLU A 281 8.44 -9.21 -15.06
CA GLU A 281 7.97 -10.46 -15.66
C GLU A 281 8.74 -11.66 -15.13
N CYS A 282 8.05 -12.80 -14.95
CA CYS A 282 8.69 -14.03 -14.52
C CYS A 282 9.87 -14.43 -15.42
N LYS A 283 9.78 -14.12 -16.72
CA LYS A 283 10.77 -14.47 -17.75
C LYS A 283 12.07 -13.64 -17.64
N GLU A 284 12.09 -12.59 -16.83
CA GLU A 284 13.31 -11.80 -16.58
C GLU A 284 14.30 -12.56 -15.69
N CYS A 285 13.80 -13.49 -14.85
CA CYS A 285 14.62 -14.32 -13.96
C CYS A 285 14.57 -15.82 -14.31
N HIS A 286 13.50 -16.27 -14.96
CA HIS A 286 13.27 -17.68 -15.27
C HIS A 286 13.38 -17.95 -16.78
N TYR A 287 14.36 -18.78 -17.17
CA TYR A 287 14.66 -19.07 -18.57
C TYR A 287 14.45 -20.54 -18.95
N GLY A 288 14.28 -20.81 -20.24
CA GLY A 288 14.09 -22.17 -20.77
C GLY A 288 12.83 -22.85 -20.26
N LEU A 289 11.79 -22.06 -20.00
CA LEU A 289 10.58 -22.49 -19.33
C LEU A 289 9.70 -23.36 -20.23
N GLU A 290 9.68 -23.08 -21.54
CA GLU A 290 8.81 -23.66 -22.56
C GLU A 290 8.78 -25.19 -22.51
N VAL A 291 9.90 -25.82 -22.17
CA VAL A 291 10.08 -27.28 -22.14
C VAL A 291 10.60 -27.79 -20.80
N ALA A 292 10.57 -26.96 -19.75
CA ALA A 292 11.16 -27.31 -18.45
C ALA A 292 10.47 -28.51 -17.79
N ASN A 293 9.18 -28.73 -18.06
CA ASN A 293 8.41 -29.88 -17.60
C ASN A 293 7.16 -30.08 -18.48
N SER A 294 6.40 -31.14 -18.21
CA SER A 294 5.19 -31.47 -18.98
C SER A 294 4.08 -30.42 -18.89
N TYR A 295 3.96 -29.67 -17.80
CA TYR A 295 2.96 -28.60 -17.68
C TYR A 295 3.33 -27.42 -18.58
N HIS A 296 4.58 -26.96 -18.53
CA HIS A 296 5.01 -25.86 -19.39
C HIS A 296 4.95 -26.27 -20.86
N TRP A 297 5.43 -27.46 -21.21
CA TRP A 297 5.37 -27.92 -22.61
C TRP A 297 3.95 -27.90 -23.18
N GLN A 298 2.94 -28.17 -22.35
CA GLN A 298 1.54 -28.17 -22.79
C GLN A 298 0.87 -26.80 -22.74
N HIS A 299 1.22 -25.94 -21.78
CA HIS A 299 0.41 -24.77 -21.44
C HIS A 299 1.17 -23.44 -21.35
N TYR A 300 2.43 -23.40 -21.79
CA TYR A 300 3.26 -22.21 -21.65
C TYR A 300 2.64 -20.94 -22.24
N THR A 301 1.85 -21.08 -23.30
CA THR A 301 1.16 -19.97 -24.00
C THR A 301 -0.31 -19.85 -23.67
N ASP A 302 -0.88 -20.77 -22.90
CA ASP A 302 -2.34 -20.81 -22.66
C ASP A 302 -2.74 -19.96 -21.45
N PHE A 303 -1.86 -19.89 -20.44
CA PHE A 303 -2.16 -19.29 -19.15
C PHE A 303 -1.15 -18.22 -18.73
N ASN A 304 -1.60 -17.23 -17.96
CA ASN A 304 -0.65 -16.49 -17.12
C ASN A 304 -0.04 -17.43 -16.05
N CYS A 305 1.24 -17.25 -15.72
CA CYS A 305 2.01 -18.17 -14.87
C CYS A 305 1.33 -18.44 -13.51
N GLN A 306 0.59 -17.45 -13.00
CA GLN A 306 -0.14 -17.54 -11.74
C GLN A 306 -1.21 -18.64 -11.75
N VAL A 307 -1.75 -19.08 -12.90
CA VAL A 307 -2.69 -20.23 -12.95
C VAL A 307 -2.07 -21.52 -12.42
N CYS A 308 -0.75 -21.68 -12.52
CA CYS A 308 -0.05 -22.83 -11.98
C CYS A 308 0.56 -22.54 -10.59
N HIS A 309 1.01 -21.30 -10.41
CA HIS A 309 1.89 -20.92 -9.32
C HIS A 309 1.20 -20.16 -8.17
N SER A 310 -0.02 -19.69 -8.34
CA SER A 310 -0.82 -19.09 -7.25
C SER A 310 -1.51 -20.19 -6.44
N GLN A 311 -1.45 -20.04 -5.12
CA GLN A 311 -2.37 -20.72 -4.19
C GLN A 311 -3.74 -20.02 -4.18
N ASP A 312 -4.70 -20.52 -3.40
CA ASP A 312 -5.99 -19.85 -3.21
C ASP A 312 -5.78 -18.52 -2.51
N TYR A 313 -6.57 -17.51 -2.88
CA TYR A 313 -6.30 -16.14 -2.44
C TYR A 313 -7.54 -15.40 -2.01
N ASN A 314 -7.30 -14.32 -1.28
CA ASN A 314 -8.35 -13.51 -0.73
C ASN A 314 -9.16 -12.78 -1.83
N ASN A 315 -10.46 -12.90 -1.76
CA ASN A 315 -11.44 -12.23 -2.60
C ASN A 315 -12.42 -11.46 -1.70
N CYS A 316 -12.98 -10.40 -2.24
CA CYS A 316 -14.03 -9.59 -1.64
C CYS A 316 -14.71 -8.81 -2.77
N GLY A 317 -15.85 -8.19 -2.50
CA GLY A 317 -16.50 -7.38 -3.52
C GLY A 317 -17.69 -6.58 -3.05
N SER A 318 -18.32 -5.90 -4.00
CA SER A 318 -19.50 -5.07 -3.77
C SER A 318 -19.32 -4.08 -2.61
N CYS A 319 -18.35 -3.17 -2.74
CA CYS A 319 -18.02 -2.22 -1.69
C CYS A 319 -18.90 -0.97 -1.79
N HIS A 320 -19.54 -0.56 -0.69
CA HIS A 320 -20.10 0.77 -0.57
C HIS A 320 -19.10 1.72 0.05
N ILE A 321 -18.81 2.81 -0.66
CA ILE A 321 -17.80 3.78 -0.28
C ILE A 321 -18.38 4.62 0.86
N HIS A 322 -17.65 4.72 1.98
CA HIS A 322 -18.09 5.38 3.22
C HIS A 322 -19.34 4.78 3.90
N GLY A 323 -19.84 3.64 3.41
CA GLY A 323 -21.05 2.97 3.93
C GLY A 323 -20.74 1.61 4.56
N GLU A 324 -21.49 0.58 4.15
CA GLU A 324 -21.39 -0.80 4.66
C GLU A 324 -20.03 -1.48 4.41
N GLY A 325 -19.11 -0.83 3.69
CA GLY A 325 -17.87 -1.45 3.25
C GLY A 325 -18.15 -2.56 2.24
N ALA A 326 -17.35 -3.63 2.27
CA ALA A 326 -17.52 -4.77 1.36
C ALA A 326 -18.73 -5.63 1.76
N ARG A 327 -19.82 -5.57 0.98
CA ARG A 327 -21.02 -6.38 1.19
C ARG A 327 -20.82 -7.86 0.84
N VAL A 328 -19.85 -8.16 -0.03
CA VAL A 328 -19.31 -9.52 -0.15
C VAL A 328 -18.08 -9.56 0.77
N PRO A 329 -18.20 -10.21 1.96
CA PRO A 329 -17.12 -10.25 2.93
C PRO A 329 -15.89 -10.95 2.36
N SER A 330 -14.76 -10.82 3.05
CA SER A 330 -13.52 -11.50 2.65
C SER A 330 -13.68 -13.03 2.64
N TYR A 331 -13.22 -13.70 1.58
CA TYR A 331 -13.22 -15.16 1.45
C TYR A 331 -12.04 -15.64 0.61
N ILE A 332 -11.63 -16.90 0.80
CA ILE A 332 -10.59 -17.53 -0.01
C ILE A 332 -11.26 -18.20 -1.22
N ASP A 333 -10.78 -17.87 -2.42
CA ASP A 333 -11.27 -18.46 -3.67
C ASP A 333 -10.19 -18.42 -4.76
N TYR A 334 -10.46 -19.11 -5.85
CA TYR A 334 -9.57 -19.26 -6.99
C TYR A 334 -10.37 -19.45 -8.28
N LYS A 335 -10.23 -18.52 -9.22
CA LYS A 335 -10.97 -18.55 -10.49
C LYS A 335 -10.07 -18.34 -11.69
N ILE A 336 -10.15 -19.29 -12.63
CA ILE A 336 -9.61 -19.23 -13.99
C ILE A 336 -10.75 -18.81 -14.92
N ALA A 337 -10.54 -17.76 -15.70
CA ALA A 337 -11.48 -17.23 -16.67
C ALA A 337 -10.80 -17.04 -18.01
N LEU A 338 -11.56 -16.74 -19.07
CA LEU A 338 -10.97 -16.15 -20.27
C LEU A 338 -10.23 -14.88 -19.88
N ASN A 339 -9.13 -14.60 -20.55
CA ASN A 339 -8.31 -13.44 -20.28
C ASN A 339 -9.13 -12.14 -20.47
N PRO A 340 -9.32 -11.31 -19.41
CA PRO A 340 -10.11 -10.08 -19.51
C PRO A 340 -9.43 -8.94 -20.28
N ILE A 341 -8.15 -9.08 -20.64
CA ILE A 341 -7.34 -8.05 -21.31
C ILE A 341 -6.54 -8.64 -22.48
N PRO A 342 -7.21 -9.28 -23.46
CA PRO A 342 -6.54 -10.00 -24.54
C PRO A 342 -5.68 -9.08 -25.43
N ASP A 343 -6.02 -7.79 -25.53
CA ASP A 343 -5.24 -6.81 -26.29
C ASP A 343 -3.88 -6.47 -25.66
N VAL A 344 -3.67 -6.86 -24.38
CA VAL A 344 -2.46 -6.52 -23.62
C VAL A 344 -1.68 -7.74 -23.16
N LYS A 345 -2.35 -8.87 -22.90
CA LYS A 345 -1.70 -10.12 -22.51
C LYS A 345 -2.13 -11.21 -23.49
N ASP A 346 -1.16 -11.88 -24.09
CA ASP A 346 -1.36 -12.86 -25.17
C ASP A 346 -1.52 -14.29 -24.64
N TYR A 347 -2.41 -14.46 -23.66
CA TYR A 347 -2.79 -15.78 -23.10
C TYR A 347 -4.31 -15.94 -23.21
N GLU A 348 -4.78 -17.17 -23.40
CA GLU A 348 -6.20 -17.47 -23.55
C GLU A 348 -6.95 -17.35 -22.21
N PHE A 349 -6.35 -17.88 -21.14
CA PHE A 349 -6.95 -17.93 -19.82
C PHE A 349 -6.07 -17.23 -18.77
N ALA A 350 -6.71 -16.65 -17.76
CA ALA A 350 -6.02 -16.00 -16.68
C ALA A 350 -6.71 -16.20 -15.34
N LEU A 351 -5.96 -16.02 -14.25
CA LEU A 351 -6.58 -15.81 -12.96
C LEU A 351 -7.29 -14.47 -12.89
N VAL A 352 -8.47 -14.50 -12.28
CA VAL A 352 -9.31 -13.31 -12.08
C VAL A 352 -9.73 -13.15 -10.64
N ARG A 353 -9.79 -11.90 -10.18
CA ARG A 353 -10.19 -11.54 -8.81
C ARG A 353 -11.46 -10.71 -8.84
N ARG A 354 -12.43 -11.05 -7.99
CA ARG A 354 -13.63 -10.23 -7.79
C ARG A 354 -13.23 -8.83 -7.29
N THR A 355 -13.90 -7.82 -7.81
CA THR A 355 -13.58 -6.41 -7.57
C THR A 355 -14.52 -5.81 -6.56
N LEU A 356 -14.14 -4.64 -6.05
CA LEU A 356 -14.96 -3.87 -5.12
C LEU A 356 -16.12 -3.14 -5.81
N ALA A 357 -16.28 -3.32 -7.12
CA ALA A 357 -17.30 -2.63 -7.90
C ALA A 357 -18.70 -3.22 -7.60
N ALA A 358 -19.68 -2.34 -7.52
CA ALA A 358 -21.11 -2.57 -7.47
C ALA A 358 -21.81 -1.43 -8.24
N PRO A 359 -23.00 -1.66 -8.83
CA PRO A 359 -23.75 -0.61 -9.52
C PRO A 359 -23.93 0.64 -8.64
N ASP A 360 -24.22 0.42 -7.36
CA ASP A 360 -24.54 1.44 -6.35
C ASP A 360 -23.34 1.83 -5.44
N ASN A 361 -22.08 1.65 -5.89
CA ASN A 361 -20.85 1.96 -5.11
C ASN A 361 -20.89 3.31 -4.36
N TRP A 362 -21.47 4.32 -5.01
CA TRP A 362 -21.40 5.73 -4.66
C TRP A 362 -22.69 6.26 -4.03
N LYS A 363 -23.60 5.37 -3.58
CA LYS A 363 -24.90 5.76 -3.01
C LYS A 363 -24.78 6.76 -1.85
N GLU A 364 -23.78 6.60 -0.99
CA GLU A 364 -23.51 7.51 0.15
C GLU A 364 -22.95 8.89 -0.28
N TYR A 365 -22.63 9.03 -1.56
CA TYR A 365 -22.23 10.28 -2.20
C TYR A 365 -23.27 10.68 -3.26
N ASP A 366 -24.55 10.46 -3.02
CA ASP A 366 -25.68 10.90 -3.88
C ASP A 366 -25.66 10.39 -5.34
N VAL A 367 -24.88 9.35 -5.63
CA VAL A 367 -24.88 8.68 -6.94
C VAL A 367 -25.51 7.30 -6.76
N ALA A 368 -26.79 7.19 -7.09
CA ALA A 368 -27.59 5.98 -6.86
C ALA A 368 -27.00 4.75 -7.57
N GLU A 369 -26.64 4.89 -8.85
CA GLU A 369 -26.02 3.85 -9.66
C GLU A 369 -25.04 4.47 -10.68
N TYR A 370 -24.01 3.72 -11.04
CA TYR A 370 -23.14 4.03 -12.17
C TYR A 370 -23.90 4.04 -13.49
N GLU A 371 -23.67 5.07 -14.31
CA GLU A 371 -24.28 5.19 -15.64
C GLU A 371 -23.84 4.08 -16.61
N ASN A 372 -22.58 3.64 -16.51
CA ASN A 372 -21.98 2.68 -17.41
C ASN A 372 -21.25 1.58 -16.64
N PHE A 373 -21.95 0.95 -15.68
CA PHE A 373 -21.37 -0.09 -14.82
C PHE A 373 -20.65 -1.19 -15.64
N ASP A 374 -21.23 -1.61 -16.76
CA ASP A 374 -20.73 -2.72 -17.58
C ASP A 374 -19.47 -2.38 -18.39
N ALA A 375 -18.92 -1.16 -18.26
CA ALA A 375 -17.65 -0.76 -18.89
C ALA A 375 -16.48 -1.68 -18.52
N PHE A 376 -16.55 -2.36 -17.36
CA PHE A 376 -15.55 -3.35 -16.95
C PHE A 376 -16.20 -4.55 -16.25
N PRO A 377 -15.58 -5.74 -16.34
CA PRO A 377 -16.03 -6.91 -15.59
C PRO A 377 -15.92 -6.69 -14.08
N THR A 378 -16.73 -7.42 -13.32
CA THR A 378 -16.63 -7.46 -11.85
C THR A 378 -15.55 -8.42 -11.37
N TYR A 379 -14.96 -9.20 -12.29
CA TYR A 379 -13.77 -10.02 -12.11
C TYR A 379 -12.64 -9.50 -13.04
N ASN A 380 -11.57 -8.98 -12.45
CA ASN A 380 -10.44 -8.42 -13.22
C ASN A 380 -9.29 -9.41 -13.31
N TYR A 381 -8.50 -9.32 -14.39
CA TYR A 381 -7.19 -9.97 -14.49
C TYR A 381 -6.34 -9.68 -13.24
N THR A 382 -5.79 -10.73 -12.63
CA THR A 382 -4.99 -10.61 -11.41
C THR A 382 -3.64 -11.31 -11.52
N SER A 383 -2.63 -10.70 -10.88
CA SER A 383 -1.34 -11.29 -10.56
C SER A 383 -1.21 -11.42 -9.03
N PRO A 384 -1.80 -12.46 -8.39
CA PRO A 384 -1.66 -12.67 -6.96
C PRO A 384 -0.18 -12.80 -6.57
N HIS A 385 0.25 -12.07 -5.54
CA HIS A 385 1.62 -12.09 -5.03
C HIS A 385 1.75 -13.20 -3.98
N ASN A 386 1.52 -14.45 -4.35
CA ASN A 386 1.49 -15.58 -3.41
C ASN A 386 2.05 -16.85 -4.05
N ILE A 387 3.10 -16.66 -4.83
CA ILE A 387 3.70 -17.65 -5.71
C ILE A 387 4.31 -18.78 -4.87
N LEU A 388 3.92 -20.01 -5.20
CA LEU A 388 4.54 -21.22 -4.68
C LEU A 388 5.20 -22.00 -5.82
N LYS A 389 6.31 -22.68 -5.49
CA LYS A 389 6.95 -23.62 -6.43
C LYS A 389 6.01 -24.75 -6.83
N TRP A 390 5.28 -25.28 -5.85
CA TRP A 390 4.28 -26.33 -6.01
C TRP A 390 2.99 -25.88 -5.34
N THR A 391 1.88 -26.00 -6.04
CA THR A 391 0.54 -25.68 -5.54
C THR A 391 -0.30 -26.95 -5.52
N SER A 392 -1.48 -26.90 -4.90
CA SER A 392 -2.44 -28.00 -5.03
C SER A 392 -2.87 -28.24 -6.48
N ARG A 393 -2.67 -27.29 -7.40
CA ARG A 393 -2.97 -27.45 -8.85
C ARG A 393 -1.89 -28.22 -9.59
N THR A 394 -0.62 -28.11 -9.16
CA THR A 394 0.53 -28.70 -9.84
C THR A 394 1.10 -29.93 -9.14
N GLN A 395 0.76 -30.15 -7.86
CA GLN A 395 1.18 -31.33 -7.11
C GLN A 395 0.07 -32.39 -7.09
N VAL A 396 0.21 -33.41 -7.94
CA VAL A 396 -0.74 -34.54 -8.03
C VAL A 396 -0.24 -35.73 -7.20
N GLU A 397 -1.17 -36.59 -6.75
CA GLU A 397 -0.83 -37.84 -6.06
C GLU A 397 -0.01 -38.78 -6.96
N ASP A 398 0.79 -39.65 -6.34
CA ASP A 398 1.61 -40.63 -7.05
C ASP A 398 0.77 -41.49 -8.02
N GLY A 399 1.23 -41.58 -9.27
CA GLY A 399 0.55 -42.32 -10.33
C GLY A 399 -0.59 -41.57 -11.03
N LYS A 400 -0.97 -40.38 -10.56
CA LYS A 400 -1.93 -39.51 -11.26
C LYS A 400 -1.25 -38.75 -12.40
N ARG A 401 -2.06 -38.29 -13.35
CA ARG A 401 -1.61 -37.48 -14.49
C ARG A 401 -1.63 -36.00 -14.15
N CYS A 402 -0.85 -35.21 -14.88
CA CYS A 402 -0.69 -33.77 -14.64
C CYS A 402 -2.02 -32.99 -14.65
N TYR A 403 -2.99 -33.44 -15.45
CA TYR A 403 -4.31 -32.80 -15.54
C TYR A 403 -5.20 -33.00 -14.31
N ASN A 404 -4.86 -33.91 -13.40
CA ASN A 404 -5.76 -34.38 -12.34
C ASN A 404 -6.22 -33.28 -11.38
N ASN A 405 -5.41 -32.25 -11.13
CA ASN A 405 -5.77 -31.21 -10.16
C ASN A 405 -6.21 -29.89 -10.81
N CYS A 406 -6.35 -29.86 -12.14
CA CYS A 406 -6.76 -28.66 -12.85
C CYS A 406 -7.92 -28.93 -13.82
N HIS A 407 -7.80 -29.92 -14.71
CA HIS A 407 -8.81 -30.16 -15.73
C HIS A 407 -10.11 -30.66 -15.11
N ILE A 408 -11.23 -30.19 -15.64
CA ILE A 408 -12.55 -30.66 -15.23
C ILE A 408 -12.72 -32.11 -15.71
N ARG A 409 -13.24 -32.95 -14.83
CA ARG A 409 -13.56 -34.34 -15.12
C ARG A 409 -14.80 -34.78 -14.35
N LYS A 410 -15.49 -35.76 -14.90
CA LYS A 410 -16.65 -36.36 -14.26
C LYS A 410 -16.25 -37.57 -13.41
N GLU A 411 -16.56 -37.53 -12.12
CA GLU A 411 -16.45 -38.66 -11.19
C GLU A 411 -17.84 -38.94 -10.60
N GLY A 412 -18.55 -39.92 -11.16
CA GLY A 412 -19.96 -40.15 -10.84
C GLY A 412 -20.82 -38.97 -11.29
N ASP A 413 -21.54 -38.35 -10.34
CA ASP A 413 -22.39 -37.17 -10.57
C ASP A 413 -21.66 -35.84 -10.28
N VAL A 414 -20.37 -35.89 -9.91
CA VAL A 414 -19.58 -34.70 -9.54
C VAL A 414 -18.66 -34.31 -10.70
N LEU A 415 -18.68 -33.03 -11.06
CA LEU A 415 -17.67 -32.41 -11.93
C LEU A 415 -16.51 -31.89 -11.08
N VAL A 416 -15.49 -32.72 -10.93
CA VAL A 416 -14.28 -32.37 -10.17
C VAL A 416 -13.54 -31.24 -10.87
N ASN A 417 -12.92 -30.35 -10.10
CA ASN A 417 -12.22 -29.14 -10.56
C ASN A 417 -13.09 -28.08 -11.25
N LYS A 418 -14.40 -28.28 -11.47
CA LYS A 418 -15.29 -27.25 -12.02
C LYS A 418 -15.21 -25.94 -11.24
N VAL A 419 -15.06 -26.04 -9.92
CA VAL A 419 -14.94 -24.91 -9.00
C VAL A 419 -13.74 -23.99 -9.29
N LEU A 420 -12.69 -24.47 -9.97
CA LEU A 420 -11.52 -23.66 -10.30
C LEU A 420 -11.78 -22.65 -11.42
N TYR A 421 -12.86 -22.81 -12.19
CA TYR A 421 -13.17 -21.98 -13.34
C TYR A 421 -14.33 -21.04 -13.05
N LEU A 422 -14.34 -19.88 -13.72
CA LEU A 422 -15.41 -18.90 -13.64
C LEU A 422 -16.49 -19.23 -14.67
N PHE A 423 -17.56 -19.88 -14.22
CA PHE A 423 -18.77 -20.08 -15.02
C PHE A 423 -19.77 -18.95 -14.77
N LYS A 424 -20.69 -18.72 -15.70
CA LYS A 424 -21.81 -17.79 -15.58
C LYS A 424 -22.66 -18.07 -14.35
N GLU A 425 -22.83 -19.34 -13.96
CA GLU A 425 -23.54 -19.73 -12.72
C GLU A 425 -22.86 -19.23 -11.43
N ASN A 426 -21.60 -18.78 -11.49
CA ASN A 426 -20.89 -18.21 -10.34
C ASN A 426 -21.12 -16.70 -10.18
N LEU A 427 -21.70 -16.05 -11.19
CA LEU A 427 -21.98 -14.63 -11.19
C LEU A 427 -23.28 -14.34 -10.44
N LEU A 428 -23.29 -13.26 -9.66
CA LEU A 428 -24.54 -12.70 -9.15
C LEU A 428 -25.33 -12.09 -10.32
N GLU A 429 -26.65 -11.97 -10.18
CA GLU A 429 -27.53 -11.48 -11.26
C GLU A 429 -27.05 -10.13 -11.84
N TRP A 430 -26.64 -9.20 -10.99
CA TRP A 430 -26.12 -7.89 -11.38
C TRP A 430 -24.69 -7.91 -11.95
N GLU A 431 -23.95 -9.02 -11.81
CA GLU A 431 -22.59 -9.18 -12.37
C GLU A 431 -22.61 -9.71 -13.80
N VAL A 432 -23.74 -10.31 -14.24
CA VAL A 432 -23.83 -11.07 -15.50
C VAL A 432 -23.50 -10.19 -16.70
N SER A 433 -24.16 -9.04 -16.87
CA SER A 433 -23.98 -8.18 -18.04
C SER A 433 -22.53 -7.67 -18.17
N ALA A 434 -21.90 -7.32 -17.04
CA ALA A 434 -20.53 -6.86 -16.99
C ALA A 434 -19.49 -7.97 -17.26
N THR A 435 -19.77 -9.22 -16.87
CA THR A 435 -18.73 -10.24 -16.68
C THR A 435 -18.91 -11.52 -17.52
N GLU A 436 -20.11 -11.81 -18.03
CA GLU A 436 -20.35 -13.09 -18.72
C GLU A 436 -19.41 -13.33 -19.90
N LYS A 437 -18.93 -12.26 -20.55
CA LYS A 437 -18.00 -12.30 -21.69
C LYS A 437 -16.65 -12.95 -21.37
N ILE A 438 -16.26 -13.02 -20.10
CA ILE A 438 -15.00 -13.66 -19.68
C ILE A 438 -15.22 -15.03 -19.02
N THR A 439 -16.48 -15.48 -18.91
CA THR A 439 -16.77 -16.81 -18.36
C THR A 439 -16.35 -17.91 -19.32
N VAL A 440 -16.13 -19.12 -18.80
CA VAL A 440 -15.63 -20.25 -19.59
C VAL A 440 -16.75 -21.10 -20.24
N ASP A 441 -17.99 -20.60 -20.20
CA ASP A 441 -19.17 -21.29 -20.72
C ASP A 441 -19.07 -21.50 -22.23
N GLY A 442 -18.87 -22.76 -22.65
CA GLY A 442 -18.72 -23.12 -24.06
C GLY A 442 -17.28 -23.04 -24.59
N GLU A 443 -16.34 -22.54 -23.77
CA GLU A 443 -14.94 -22.29 -24.16
C GLU A 443 -14.02 -23.46 -23.78
N LEU A 444 -14.43 -24.30 -22.83
CA LEU A 444 -13.66 -25.48 -22.42
C LEU A 444 -13.90 -26.68 -23.34
N PRO A 445 -12.94 -27.62 -23.45
CA PRO A 445 -13.12 -28.81 -24.27
C PRO A 445 -14.36 -29.61 -23.87
N VAL A 446 -15.21 -29.91 -24.84
CA VAL A 446 -16.53 -30.56 -24.63
C VAL A 446 -16.43 -31.90 -23.89
N PHE A 447 -15.29 -32.58 -23.95
CA PHE A 447 -15.08 -33.86 -23.25
C PHE A 447 -14.82 -33.72 -21.75
N TRP A 448 -14.59 -32.51 -21.23
CA TRP A 448 -14.35 -32.27 -19.80
C TRP A 448 -15.61 -32.37 -18.94
N THR A 449 -16.77 -32.09 -19.54
CA THR A 449 -18.07 -32.06 -18.85
C THR A 449 -18.96 -33.27 -19.15
N LYS A 450 -18.50 -34.18 -19.99
CA LYS A 450 -19.17 -35.45 -20.34
C LYS A 450 -18.67 -36.58 -19.44
#